data_AF-A0A0D6MHS1-F1
#
_entry.id   AF-A0A0D6MHS1-F1
#
_cell.length_a   1.000
_cell.length_b   1.000
_cell.length_c   1.000
_cell.angle_alpha   90.00
_cell.angle_beta   90.00
_cell.angle_gamma   90.00
#
_symmetry.space_group_name_H-M   'P 1'
#
loop_
_entity.id
_entity.type
_entity.pdbx_description
1 polymer ?
#
loop_
_entity_poly.entity_id
_entity_poly.type
_entity_poly.pdbx_seq_one_letter_code
_entity_poly.pdbx_strand_id
1 'polypeptide(L)'
;MLFKCHSWDDTIDRSYARCKMHASRSDIFILYDNSRGTCEIPEDLQRSERVFFTPYSDIEALGIAWGSERDNLGGYWYNGDYHQNLFILKHPEYDYISSVENDVAIQNDIDAIFDDMAARQIDAVYKHVTSRNEWWSHTGNCEGYYDTTQHIHKGLFCISFFSRTAAMLIARRRFEMSHLKRTQRLETWPIGEAVMPHEMHLAGMKTEDLASYCDTLNQYDWAPCYLEREIDPASGRTFVHPVTELNRKFIVSNFIQDYRCLISVENLEHGSSRNRARIINDLEVYSRLYHHNHVYPHPAIREPILSDAREFLPREYCRLISGAYEIDVSTITTQLGTPQQQAARVVAPLPNYDIEINIFFEKERRLTLNVPGENTSVIFAARDRNVLHDLRVRAFDHYGKEIGVDPSYLVHNVGELAFFECQLPLGAENIILDQNTTKEVWLNFLRLIPTAS
;
A
#
# COMPACT_ATOMS: atom_id res chain seq x y z
N MET A 1 17.21 19.18 -7.04
CA MET A 1 16.27 18.20 -6.47
C MET A 1 16.39 16.88 -7.20
N LEU A 2 16.39 15.76 -6.47
CA LEU A 2 16.57 14.40 -6.98
C LEU A 2 15.28 13.60 -6.71
N PHE A 3 14.50 13.33 -7.75
CA PHE A 3 13.27 12.54 -7.68
C PHE A 3 13.60 11.07 -7.90
N LYS A 4 13.70 10.30 -6.81
CA LYS A 4 14.10 8.89 -6.78
C LYS A 4 12.95 7.98 -7.17
N CYS A 5 13.18 7.09 -8.14
CA CYS A 5 12.22 6.04 -8.52
C CYS A 5 12.95 4.77 -8.99
N HIS A 6 12.26 3.64 -8.95
CA HIS A 6 12.75 2.33 -9.43
C HIS A 6 11.76 1.65 -10.41
N SER A 7 10.66 2.35 -10.68
CA SER A 7 9.58 2.01 -11.61
C SER A 7 8.95 3.32 -12.09
N TRP A 8 8.10 3.26 -13.11
CA TRP A 8 7.35 4.43 -13.57
C TRP A 8 5.91 4.05 -13.93
N ASP A 9 4.94 4.70 -13.29
CA ASP A 9 3.52 4.55 -13.54
C ASP A 9 2.83 5.93 -13.51
N ASP A 10 1.51 5.97 -13.78
CA ASP A 10 0.74 7.21 -13.81
C ASP A 10 0.73 7.96 -12.46
N THR A 11 0.83 7.23 -11.33
CA THR A 11 0.89 7.83 -9.99
C THR A 11 2.23 8.52 -9.76
N ILE A 12 3.32 7.86 -10.17
CA ILE A 12 4.68 8.41 -10.12
C ILE A 12 4.80 9.64 -11.03
N ASP A 13 4.21 9.60 -12.22
CA ASP A 13 4.19 10.74 -13.15
C ASP A 13 3.50 11.97 -12.51
N ARG A 14 2.35 11.77 -11.87
CA ARG A 14 1.65 12.83 -11.13
C ARG A 14 2.44 13.32 -9.91
N SER A 15 3.09 12.42 -9.17
CA SER A 15 4.01 12.80 -8.08
C SER A 15 5.18 13.64 -8.59
N TYR A 16 5.76 13.29 -9.73
CA TYR A 16 6.81 14.06 -10.37
C TYR A 16 6.31 15.45 -10.82
N ALA A 17 5.11 15.53 -11.40
CA ALA A 17 4.49 16.80 -11.75
C ALA A 17 4.28 17.70 -10.51
N ARG A 18 3.80 17.14 -9.38
CA ARG A 18 3.71 17.86 -8.09
C ARG A 18 5.08 18.35 -7.62
N CYS A 19 6.09 17.49 -7.69
CA CYS A 19 7.46 17.85 -7.36
C CYS A 19 7.94 19.07 -8.18
N LYS A 20 7.67 19.10 -9.49
CA LYS A 20 8.01 20.26 -10.35
C LYS A 20 7.29 21.54 -9.95
N MET A 21 6.01 21.46 -9.56
CA MET A 21 5.25 22.63 -9.12
C MET A 21 5.81 23.26 -7.84
N HIS A 22 6.35 22.44 -6.94
CA HIS A 22 6.84 22.85 -5.63
C HIS A 22 8.35 23.18 -5.58
N ALA A 23 9.06 23.00 -6.69
CA ALA A 23 10.50 23.24 -6.82
C ALA A 23 10.81 24.03 -8.11
N SER A 24 10.10 25.13 -8.30
CA SER A 24 10.07 25.94 -9.53
C SER A 24 11.40 26.60 -9.93
N ARG A 25 12.30 26.84 -8.96
CA ARG A 25 13.61 27.46 -9.19
C ARG A 25 14.75 26.44 -9.14
N SER A 26 14.46 25.23 -8.67
CA SER A 26 15.44 24.15 -8.55
C SER A 26 15.60 23.42 -9.88
N ASP A 27 16.84 23.02 -10.20
CA ASP A 27 17.05 21.97 -11.19
C ASP A 27 16.52 20.63 -10.65
N ILE A 28 15.78 19.90 -11.47
CA ILE A 28 15.17 18.61 -11.08
C ILE A 28 15.75 17.50 -11.93
N PHE A 29 16.22 16.44 -11.29
CA PHE A 29 16.68 15.21 -11.91
C PHE A 29 15.76 14.06 -11.54
N ILE A 30 15.38 13.24 -12.51
CA ILE A 30 14.78 11.93 -12.26
C ILE A 30 15.94 10.98 -11.98
N LEU A 31 16.07 10.54 -10.74
CA LEU A 31 17.07 9.58 -10.32
C LEU A 31 16.47 8.18 -10.40
N TYR A 32 16.86 7.42 -11.42
CA TYR A 32 16.23 6.14 -11.74
C TYR A 32 17.16 4.97 -11.42
N ASP A 33 16.73 4.14 -10.47
CA ASP A 33 17.37 2.86 -10.16
C ASP A 33 17.14 1.87 -11.33
N ASN A 34 18.08 1.86 -12.26
CA ASN A 34 18.14 0.89 -13.36
C ASN A 34 19.05 -0.30 -13.04
N SER A 35 19.21 -0.65 -11.76
CA SER A 35 20.05 -1.77 -11.34
C SER A 35 19.65 -3.12 -11.94
N ARG A 36 18.38 -3.27 -12.35
CA ARG A 36 17.85 -4.44 -13.06
C ARG A 36 18.07 -4.41 -14.57
N GLY A 37 18.68 -3.36 -15.09
CA GLY A 37 18.91 -3.18 -16.53
C GLY A 37 17.68 -2.76 -17.34
N THR A 38 16.54 -2.48 -16.70
CA THR A 38 15.32 -1.99 -17.34
C THR A 38 15.05 -0.54 -16.99
N CYS A 39 14.40 0.18 -17.89
CA CYS A 39 13.91 1.53 -17.66
C CYS A 39 12.44 1.60 -18.09
N GLU A 40 11.59 1.98 -17.15
CA GLU A 40 10.14 2.10 -17.35
C GLU A 40 9.72 3.55 -17.64
N ILE A 41 10.64 4.52 -17.53
CA ILE A 41 10.37 5.92 -17.87
C ILE A 41 10.02 6.02 -19.36
N PRO A 42 8.90 6.67 -19.73
CA PRO A 42 8.55 6.95 -21.12
C PRO A 42 9.70 7.61 -21.93
N GLU A 43 9.90 7.20 -23.18
CA GLU A 43 11.01 7.71 -24.01
C GLU A 43 10.97 9.22 -24.24
N ASP A 44 9.79 9.80 -24.35
CA ASP A 44 9.59 11.25 -24.49
C ASP A 44 10.06 11.98 -23.22
N LEU A 45 9.71 11.49 -22.03
CA LEU A 45 10.22 12.01 -20.76
C LEU A 45 11.75 11.85 -20.66
N GLN A 46 12.31 10.71 -21.08
CA GLN A 46 13.76 10.54 -21.10
C GLN A 46 14.49 11.55 -22.00
N ARG A 47 13.81 12.04 -23.06
CA ARG A 47 14.36 13.05 -23.98
C ARG A 47 14.15 14.48 -23.47
N SER A 48 13.06 14.75 -22.77
CA SER A 48 12.71 16.09 -22.31
C SER A 48 13.22 16.43 -20.90
N GLU A 49 13.45 15.42 -20.06
CA GLU A 49 13.82 15.59 -18.66
C GLU A 49 15.26 15.13 -18.38
N ARG A 50 15.84 15.62 -17.28
CA ARG A 50 17.17 15.21 -16.85
C ARG A 50 17.10 13.88 -16.09
N VAL A 51 17.40 12.77 -16.76
CA VAL A 51 17.42 11.44 -16.13
C VAL A 51 18.85 11.07 -15.73
N PHE A 52 19.02 10.71 -14.46
CA PHE A 52 20.27 10.20 -13.89
C PHE A 52 20.10 8.72 -13.54
N PHE A 53 20.68 7.86 -14.36
CA PHE A 53 20.64 6.40 -14.16
C PHE A 53 21.66 5.96 -13.13
N THR A 54 21.25 5.08 -12.22
CA THR A 54 22.07 4.54 -11.14
C THR A 54 22.13 3.01 -11.18
N PRO A 55 22.94 2.43 -12.09
CA PRO A 55 23.14 1.00 -12.13
C PRO A 55 24.04 0.55 -10.98
N TYR A 56 23.93 -0.72 -10.57
CA TYR A 56 24.79 -1.26 -9.50
C TYR A 56 26.29 -1.11 -9.79
N SER A 57 26.68 -1.21 -11.06
CA SER A 57 28.07 -1.06 -11.50
C SER A 57 28.70 0.28 -11.08
N ASP A 58 27.91 1.34 -10.95
CA ASP A 58 28.44 2.66 -10.58
C ASP A 58 28.88 2.72 -9.11
N ILE A 59 28.16 2.06 -8.20
CA ILE A 59 28.53 1.95 -6.79
C ILE A 59 29.70 0.97 -6.61
N GLU A 60 29.70 -0.13 -7.36
CA GLU A 60 30.80 -1.09 -7.38
C GLU A 60 32.11 -0.43 -7.85
N ALA A 61 32.04 0.40 -8.90
CA ALA A 61 33.18 1.16 -9.41
C ALA A 61 33.75 2.14 -8.36
N LEU A 62 32.92 2.64 -7.44
CA LEU A 62 33.34 3.45 -6.31
C LEU A 62 33.92 2.62 -5.15
N GLY A 63 33.86 1.30 -5.20
CA GLY A 63 34.37 0.40 -4.16
C GLY A 63 33.58 0.46 -2.85
N ILE A 64 32.34 0.93 -2.90
CA ILE A 64 31.41 0.92 -1.76
C ILE A 64 30.86 -0.50 -1.59
N ALA A 65 30.80 -0.96 -0.34
CA ALA A 65 30.26 -2.27 -0.02
C ALA A 65 28.74 -2.33 -0.22
N TRP A 66 28.22 -3.52 -0.51
CA TRP A 66 26.79 -3.78 -0.63
C TRP A 66 26.29 -4.61 0.56
N GLY A 67 25.33 -4.06 1.31
CA GLY A 67 24.50 -4.80 2.26
C GLY A 67 25.23 -5.65 3.32
N SER A 68 24.45 -6.39 4.10
CA SER A 68 24.98 -7.43 4.98
C SER A 68 25.03 -8.77 4.24
N GLU A 69 25.91 -9.68 4.68
CA GLU A 69 25.91 -11.07 4.17
C GLU A 69 24.82 -11.93 4.84
N ARG A 70 24.28 -11.45 5.97
CA ARG A 70 23.24 -12.14 6.76
C ARG A 70 21.83 -11.84 6.28
N ASP A 71 21.57 -10.60 5.88
CA ASP A 71 20.24 -10.12 5.51
C ASP A 71 20.34 -9.43 4.16
N ASN A 72 19.36 -9.64 3.28
CA ASN A 72 19.33 -9.03 1.94
C ASN A 72 18.99 -7.52 2.00
N LEU A 73 19.62 -6.78 2.92
CA LEU A 73 19.56 -5.32 3.09
C LEU A 73 20.53 -4.61 2.13
N GLY A 74 20.92 -5.29 1.06
CA GLY A 74 21.62 -4.70 -0.07
C GLY A 74 20.67 -3.86 -0.95
N GLY A 75 21.25 -2.99 -1.77
CA GLY A 75 20.49 -2.18 -2.72
C GLY A 75 20.19 -0.76 -2.24
N TYR A 76 19.68 0.04 -3.17
CA TYR A 76 19.38 1.46 -2.98
C TYR A 76 18.23 1.73 -2.02
N TRP A 77 17.34 0.75 -1.81
CA TRP A 77 16.21 0.87 -0.88
C TRP A 77 16.67 1.11 0.57
N TYR A 78 17.61 0.32 1.08
CA TYR A 78 18.16 0.49 2.42
C TYR A 78 19.32 1.48 2.50
N ASN A 79 19.91 1.83 1.35
CA ASN A 79 21.05 2.74 1.24
C ASN A 79 20.69 3.93 0.35
N GLY A 80 19.62 4.64 0.71
CA GLY A 80 19.13 5.79 -0.06
C GLY A 80 20.17 6.90 -0.25
N ASP A 81 21.22 6.93 0.57
CA ASP A 81 22.36 7.84 0.42
C ASP A 81 23.24 7.54 -0.80
N TYR A 82 23.23 6.31 -1.35
CA TYR A 82 24.10 5.93 -2.46
C TYR A 82 23.80 6.70 -3.74
N HIS A 83 22.52 6.88 -4.04
CA HIS A 83 22.04 7.70 -5.14
C HIS A 83 22.53 9.15 -5.02
N GLN A 84 22.43 9.70 -3.82
CA GLN A 84 22.92 11.03 -3.49
C GLN A 84 24.45 11.13 -3.60
N ASN A 85 25.18 10.12 -3.11
CA ASN A 85 26.64 10.08 -3.19
C ASN A 85 27.12 10.04 -4.65
N LEU A 86 26.48 9.22 -5.49
CA LEU A 86 26.78 9.18 -6.94
C LEU A 86 26.53 10.54 -7.60
N PHE A 87 25.41 11.17 -7.28
CA PHE A 87 25.05 12.46 -7.87
C PHE A 87 26.04 13.55 -7.46
N ILE A 88 26.31 13.72 -6.17
CA ILE A 88 27.14 14.83 -5.67
C ILE A 88 28.61 14.75 -6.12
N LEU A 89 29.10 13.53 -6.37
CA LEU A 89 30.43 13.29 -6.91
C LEU A 89 30.54 13.66 -8.40
N LYS A 90 29.46 13.47 -9.17
CA LYS A 90 29.43 13.79 -10.61
C LYS A 90 29.02 15.24 -10.90
N HIS A 91 28.32 15.89 -9.97
CA HIS A 91 27.82 17.25 -10.11
C HIS A 91 28.41 18.19 -9.04
N PRO A 92 29.65 18.69 -9.24
CA PRO A 92 30.30 19.59 -8.31
C PRO A 92 29.67 20.99 -8.19
N GLU A 93 28.83 21.37 -9.14
CA GLU A 93 28.21 22.69 -9.27
C GLU A 93 27.07 22.96 -8.27
N TYR A 94 26.52 21.93 -7.61
CA TYR A 94 25.42 22.10 -6.65
C TYR A 94 25.94 22.18 -5.21
N ASP A 95 25.56 23.27 -4.53
CA ASP A 95 25.83 23.52 -3.10
C ASP A 95 24.82 22.85 -2.16
N TYR A 96 23.61 22.60 -2.66
CA TYR A 96 22.54 21.94 -1.93
C TYR A 96 21.81 20.94 -2.82
N ILE A 97 21.36 19.85 -2.22
CA ILE A 97 20.54 18.83 -2.87
C ILE A 97 19.37 18.45 -1.98
N SER A 98 18.29 18.02 -2.59
CA SER A 98 17.18 17.35 -1.91
C SER A 98 16.94 16.03 -2.60
N SER A 99 16.69 15.00 -1.82
CA SER A 99 16.36 13.66 -2.27
C SER A 99 14.93 13.38 -1.86
N VAL A 100 14.07 13.03 -2.82
CA VAL A 100 12.66 12.70 -2.59
C VAL A 100 12.32 11.36 -3.23
N GLU A 101 11.55 10.52 -2.55
CA GLU A 101 11.02 9.25 -3.08
C GLU A 101 9.77 9.48 -3.90
N ASN A 102 9.54 8.61 -4.89
CA ASN A 102 8.44 8.74 -5.85
C ASN A 102 7.04 8.66 -5.20
N ASP A 103 6.96 8.12 -4.00
CA ASP A 103 5.76 8.00 -3.18
C ASP A 103 5.67 9.07 -2.08
N VAL A 104 6.43 10.17 -2.18
CA VAL A 104 6.20 11.36 -1.34
C VAL A 104 5.35 12.36 -2.12
N ALA A 105 4.21 12.75 -1.55
CA ALA A 105 3.47 13.91 -2.02
C ALA A 105 3.94 15.18 -1.31
N ILE A 106 4.35 16.16 -2.10
CA ILE A 106 4.85 17.45 -1.64
C ILE A 106 3.71 18.47 -1.65
N GLN A 107 3.52 19.19 -0.55
CA GLN A 107 2.64 20.37 -0.44
C GLN A 107 3.38 21.61 0.09
N ASN A 108 4.70 21.60 0.08
CA ASN A 108 5.54 22.67 0.62
C ASN A 108 6.42 23.27 -0.46
N ASP A 109 6.85 24.52 -0.27
CA ASP A 109 7.81 25.17 -1.15
C ASP A 109 9.22 24.64 -0.86
N ILE A 110 9.73 23.79 -1.74
CA ILE A 110 11.06 23.18 -1.65
C ILE A 110 12.15 24.25 -1.79
N ASP A 111 11.92 25.24 -2.64
CA ASP A 111 12.89 26.29 -2.91
C ASP A 111 13.07 27.19 -1.68
N ALA A 112 11.99 27.46 -0.93
CA ALA A 112 12.04 28.20 0.32
C ALA A 112 12.82 27.47 1.43
N ILE A 113 12.79 26.13 1.45
CA ILE A 113 13.58 25.33 2.40
C ILE A 113 15.07 25.48 2.09
N PHE A 114 15.46 25.44 0.80
CA PHE A 114 16.85 25.69 0.41
C PHE A 114 17.31 27.10 0.75
N ASP A 115 16.48 28.12 0.52
CA ASP A 115 16.81 29.50 0.87
C ASP A 115 17.07 29.65 2.38
N ASP A 116 16.24 29.03 3.22
CA ASP A 116 16.43 29.04 4.67
C ASP A 116 17.68 28.25 5.10
N MET A 117 17.94 27.09 4.49
CA MET A 117 19.16 26.33 4.74
C MET A 117 20.41 27.16 4.41
N ALA A 118 20.43 27.84 3.27
CA ALA A 118 21.51 28.71 2.87
C ALA A 118 21.66 29.91 3.82
N ALA A 119 20.56 30.57 4.18
CA ALA A 119 20.60 31.74 5.06
C ALA A 119 21.08 31.39 6.48
N ARG A 120 20.65 30.24 7.01
CA ARG A 120 20.99 29.79 8.38
C ARG A 120 22.18 28.84 8.43
N GLN A 121 22.81 28.52 7.30
CA GLN A 121 23.93 27.58 7.18
C GLN A 121 23.59 26.20 7.78
N ILE A 122 22.46 25.63 7.35
CA ILE A 122 22.00 24.31 7.78
C ILE A 122 22.57 23.25 6.85
N ASP A 123 23.16 22.23 7.44
CA ASP A 123 23.77 21.12 6.73
C ASP A 123 22.74 20.09 6.27
N ALA A 124 21.68 19.85 7.05
CA ALA A 124 20.63 18.94 6.62
C ALA A 124 19.26 19.21 7.26
N VAL A 125 18.21 18.87 6.52
CA VAL A 125 16.82 18.83 6.98
C VAL A 125 16.24 17.46 6.66
N TYR A 126 15.72 16.77 7.67
CA TYR A 126 15.12 15.43 7.53
C TYR A 126 14.22 15.12 8.74
N LYS A 127 13.39 14.08 8.66
CA LYS A 127 12.56 13.68 9.81
C LYS A 127 13.44 12.93 10.82
N HIS A 128 13.59 13.44 12.03
CA HIS A 128 14.31 12.71 13.08
C HIS A 128 13.48 11.51 13.56
N VAL A 129 14.14 10.38 13.75
CA VAL A 129 13.57 9.17 14.35
C VAL A 129 14.03 9.08 15.80
N THR A 130 13.08 9.21 16.73
CA THR A 130 13.36 9.32 18.17
C THR A 130 13.33 7.99 18.91
N SER A 131 13.07 6.89 18.21
CA SER A 131 13.02 5.56 18.82
C SER A 131 14.35 5.19 19.48
N ARG A 132 14.26 4.48 20.60
CA ARG A 132 15.43 3.90 21.28
C ARG A 132 16.01 2.80 20.40
N ASN A 133 17.32 2.57 20.50
CA ASN A 133 18.01 1.53 19.72
C ASN A 133 17.36 0.15 19.93
N GLU A 134 16.98 -0.19 21.16
CA GLU A 134 16.34 -1.46 21.49
C GLU A 134 14.96 -1.68 20.82
N TRP A 135 14.34 -0.62 20.29
CA TRP A 135 13.05 -0.66 19.59
C TRP A 135 13.18 -0.39 18.09
N TRP A 136 14.39 -0.18 17.59
CA TRP A 136 14.64 0.02 16.17
C TRP A 136 15.14 -1.27 15.54
N SER A 137 14.38 -1.80 14.58
CA SER A 137 14.61 -3.09 13.91
C SER A 137 15.98 -3.19 13.24
N HIS A 138 16.64 -2.06 12.94
CA HIS A 138 17.90 -2.03 12.20
C HIS A 138 19.13 -1.76 13.09
N THR A 139 19.00 -1.73 14.42
CA THR A 139 20.14 -1.51 15.32
C THR A 139 21.24 -2.55 15.14
N GLY A 140 20.89 -3.83 14.93
CA GLY A 140 21.88 -4.90 14.72
C GLY A 140 22.76 -4.68 13.49
N ASN A 141 22.26 -3.96 12.48
CA ASN A 141 23.04 -3.64 11.27
C ASN A 141 24.18 -2.65 11.52
N CYS A 142 24.18 -1.98 12.67
CA CYS A 142 25.19 -1.02 13.08
C CYS A 142 26.36 -1.66 13.85
N GLU A 143 26.25 -2.92 14.24
CA GLU A 143 27.29 -3.62 15.01
C GLU A 143 28.61 -3.65 14.24
N GLY A 144 29.72 -3.36 14.92
CA GLY A 144 31.06 -3.25 14.33
C GLY A 144 31.38 -1.88 13.74
N TYR A 145 30.37 -1.03 13.50
CA TYR A 145 30.55 0.36 13.03
C TYR A 145 30.28 1.38 14.13
N TYR A 146 29.27 1.13 14.96
CA TYR A 146 28.84 2.01 16.04
C TYR A 146 28.75 1.25 17.37
N ASP A 147 28.88 1.99 18.48
CA ASP A 147 28.57 1.47 19.82
C ASP A 147 27.04 1.43 19.99
N THR A 148 26.46 0.25 19.80
CA THR A 148 25.00 0.05 19.86
C THR A 148 24.42 0.22 21.26
N THR A 149 25.28 0.27 22.30
CA THR A 149 24.88 0.59 23.68
C THR A 149 24.66 2.09 23.89
N GLN A 150 25.24 2.91 23.02
CA GLN A 150 25.02 4.36 22.99
C GLN A 150 23.93 4.73 21.98
N HIS A 151 23.33 5.90 22.15
CA HIS A 151 22.30 6.36 21.24
C HIS A 151 22.83 6.53 19.81
N ILE A 152 22.21 5.83 18.85
CA ILE A 152 22.45 6.03 17.43
C ILE A 152 21.43 7.04 16.93
N HIS A 153 21.88 8.11 16.30
CA HIS A 153 20.99 9.10 15.71
C HIS A 153 20.40 8.54 14.42
N LYS A 154 19.08 8.62 14.29
CA LYS A 154 18.31 7.98 13.21
C LYS A 154 17.43 9.01 12.51
N GLY A 155 17.14 8.78 11.23
CA GLY A 155 16.30 9.67 10.45
C GLY A 155 15.55 8.94 9.35
N LEU A 156 14.39 9.47 8.99
CA LEU A 156 13.58 9.02 7.86
C LEU A 156 13.79 9.98 6.68
N PHE A 157 14.22 9.43 5.54
CA PHE A 157 14.77 10.18 4.40
C PHE A 157 13.95 10.02 3.10
N CYS A 158 12.64 9.79 3.22
CA CYS A 158 11.74 9.75 2.07
C CYS A 158 11.71 11.10 1.34
N ILE A 159 11.74 12.21 2.07
CA ILE A 159 12.24 13.51 1.61
C ILE A 159 13.29 14.03 2.59
N SER A 160 14.37 14.57 2.05
CA SER A 160 15.46 15.13 2.83
C SER A 160 16.26 16.14 2.03
N PHE A 161 16.98 17.00 2.74
CA PHE A 161 17.76 18.10 2.18
C PHE A 161 19.14 18.08 2.78
N PHE A 162 20.17 18.35 1.98
CA PHE A 162 21.56 18.32 2.40
C PHE A 162 22.35 19.44 1.75
N SER A 163 23.24 20.06 2.51
CA SER A 163 24.37 20.81 1.97
C SER A 163 25.33 19.84 1.26
N ARG A 164 26.10 20.37 0.32
CA ARG A 164 27.18 19.63 -0.34
C ARG A 164 28.16 19.08 0.69
N THR A 165 28.48 19.84 1.73
CA THR A 165 29.39 19.42 2.80
C THR A 165 28.87 18.18 3.52
N ALA A 166 27.57 18.15 3.88
CA ALA A 166 26.94 16.99 4.48
C ALA A 166 26.95 15.77 3.54
N ALA A 167 26.55 15.96 2.28
CA ALA A 167 26.56 14.88 1.29
C ALA A 167 27.96 14.29 1.05
N MET A 168 28.98 15.14 0.98
CA MET A 168 30.37 14.71 0.83
C MET A 168 30.92 14.01 2.08
N LEU A 169 30.52 14.43 3.27
CA LEU A 169 30.84 13.72 4.52
C LEU A 169 30.29 12.30 4.46
N ILE A 170 29.00 12.14 4.14
CA ILE A 170 28.34 10.84 4.06
C ILE A 170 29.05 9.93 3.06
N ALA A 171 29.32 10.44 1.84
CA ALA A 171 30.06 9.69 0.82
C ALA A 171 31.42 9.21 1.32
N ARG A 172 32.19 10.12 1.96
CA ARG A 172 33.49 9.79 2.55
C ARG A 172 33.36 8.68 3.61
N ARG A 173 32.38 8.80 4.51
CA ARG A 173 32.16 7.82 5.57
C ARG A 173 31.76 6.45 5.03
N ARG A 174 30.98 6.39 3.95
CA ARG A 174 30.70 5.13 3.24
C ARG A 174 31.95 4.47 2.68
N PHE A 175 32.91 5.23 2.15
CA PHE A 175 34.20 4.67 1.71
C PHE A 175 35.00 4.08 2.88
N GLU A 176 35.07 4.81 3.99
CA GLU A 176 35.78 4.39 5.20
C GLU A 176 35.14 3.13 5.80
N MET A 177 33.81 3.07 5.89
CA MET A 177 33.07 1.89 6.34
C MET A 177 33.24 0.69 5.40
N SER A 178 33.27 0.92 4.08
CA SER A 178 33.49 -0.16 3.10
C SER A 178 34.88 -0.77 3.24
N HIS A 179 35.89 0.07 3.50
CA HIS A 179 37.23 -0.40 3.84
C HIS A 179 37.23 -1.19 5.16
N LEU A 180 36.55 -0.69 6.20
CA LEU A 180 36.40 -1.37 7.49
C LEU A 180 35.75 -2.75 7.33
N LYS A 181 34.63 -2.84 6.61
CA LYS A 181 33.93 -4.11 6.33
C LYS A 181 34.86 -5.15 5.75
N ARG A 182 35.62 -4.79 4.71
CA ARG A 182 36.56 -5.71 4.04
C ARG A 182 37.71 -6.14 4.93
N THR A 183 38.30 -5.19 5.66
CA THR A 183 39.50 -5.45 6.49
C THR A 183 39.18 -6.23 7.76
N GLN A 184 38.03 -5.97 8.38
CA GLN A 184 37.57 -6.65 9.59
C GLN A 184 36.61 -7.81 9.32
N ARG A 185 36.26 -8.05 8.05
CA ARG A 185 35.30 -9.07 7.61
C ARG A 185 33.96 -8.97 8.34
N LEU A 186 33.43 -7.73 8.44
CA LEU A 186 32.16 -7.48 9.11
C LEU A 186 31.01 -8.05 8.27
N GLU A 187 30.14 -8.83 8.89
CA GLU A 187 28.96 -9.41 8.23
C GLU A 187 27.81 -8.40 8.12
N THR A 188 27.80 -7.37 8.97
CA THR A 188 26.78 -6.31 9.06
C THR A 188 27.06 -5.13 8.12
N TRP A 189 26.03 -4.29 7.90
CA TRP A 189 26.14 -3.05 7.14
C TRP A 189 25.06 -2.03 7.55
N PRO A 190 25.43 -0.86 8.08
CA PRO A 190 24.44 0.11 8.57
C PRO A 190 23.66 0.73 7.42
N ILE A 191 22.34 0.81 7.57
CA ILE A 191 21.45 1.40 6.57
C ILE A 191 21.57 2.92 6.54
N GLY A 192 21.15 3.55 5.44
CA GLY A 192 21.24 5.00 5.24
C GLY A 192 20.55 5.81 6.34
N GLU A 193 19.46 5.27 6.90
CA GLU A 193 18.71 5.89 8.01
C GLU A 193 19.51 6.04 9.31
N ALA A 194 20.57 5.24 9.53
CA ALA A 194 21.52 5.43 10.63
C ALA A 194 22.75 6.22 10.18
N VAL A 195 23.30 5.91 9.01
CA VAL A 195 24.56 6.52 8.57
C VAL A 195 24.43 8.02 8.36
N MET A 196 23.41 8.48 7.61
CA MET A 196 23.28 9.89 7.30
C MET A 196 23.15 10.76 8.57
N PRO A 197 22.20 10.52 9.48
CA PRO A 197 22.06 11.35 10.68
C PRO A 197 23.20 11.17 11.67
N HIS A 198 23.66 9.94 11.91
CA HIS A 198 24.66 9.69 12.95
C HIS A 198 26.02 10.28 12.59
N GLU A 199 26.46 10.15 11.33
CA GLU A 199 27.73 10.73 10.90
C GLU A 199 27.69 12.27 10.91
N MET A 200 26.58 12.88 10.48
CA MET A 200 26.40 14.33 10.59
C MET A 200 26.43 14.80 12.05
N HIS A 201 25.78 14.06 12.95
CA HIS A 201 25.79 14.38 14.38
C HIS A 201 27.22 14.29 14.97
N LEU A 202 27.95 13.21 14.70
CA LEU A 202 29.33 13.04 15.16
C LEU A 202 30.27 14.14 14.63
N ALA A 203 30.01 14.64 13.42
CA ALA A 203 30.75 15.75 12.82
C ALA A 203 30.35 17.13 13.36
N GLY A 204 29.34 17.23 14.24
CA GLY A 204 28.85 18.49 14.78
C GLY A 204 28.14 19.37 13.75
N MET A 205 27.58 18.77 12.70
CA MET A 205 26.84 19.49 11.65
C MET A 205 25.52 20.06 12.17
N LYS A 206 25.06 21.15 11.55
CA LYS A 206 23.80 21.78 11.92
C LYS A 206 22.64 21.13 11.20
N THR A 207 21.80 20.39 11.93
CA THR A 207 20.63 19.69 11.38
C THR A 207 19.33 20.24 11.95
N GLU A 208 18.25 20.21 11.15
CA GLU A 208 16.88 20.58 11.57
C GLU A 208 15.89 19.44 11.29
N ASP A 209 14.86 19.30 12.13
CA ASP A 209 13.78 18.34 11.86
C ASP A 209 12.87 18.88 10.75
N LEU A 210 12.44 18.00 9.85
CA LEU A 210 11.52 18.31 8.76
C LEU A 210 10.21 18.96 9.24
N ALA A 211 9.75 18.62 10.45
CA ALA A 211 8.58 19.21 11.07
C ALA A 211 8.70 20.73 11.28
N SER A 212 9.92 21.27 11.42
CA SER A 212 10.15 22.73 11.53
C SER A 212 9.72 23.51 10.27
N TYR A 213 9.56 22.82 9.14
CA TYR A 213 9.14 23.40 7.87
C TYR A 213 7.68 23.12 7.52
N CYS A 214 6.96 22.37 8.36
CA CYS A 214 5.62 21.91 8.07
C CYS A 214 4.61 22.49 9.07
N ASP A 215 3.40 22.76 8.60
CA ASP A 215 2.27 23.06 9.48
C ASP A 215 1.80 21.78 10.20
N THR A 216 1.97 20.62 9.56
CA THR A 216 1.76 19.28 10.13
C THR A 216 2.65 18.24 9.44
N LEU A 217 3.00 17.16 10.12
CA LEU A 217 3.77 16.04 9.55
C LEU A 217 3.20 14.67 9.96
N ASN A 218 1.90 14.63 10.28
CA ASN A 218 1.23 13.45 10.86
C ASN A 218 1.05 12.28 9.86
N GLN A 219 1.15 12.55 8.56
CA GLN A 219 1.00 11.55 7.49
C GLN A 219 2.34 11.22 6.82
N TYR A 220 3.45 11.41 7.54
CA TYR A 220 4.79 11.14 7.05
C TYR A 220 5.47 10.12 7.96
N ASP A 221 5.42 8.86 7.54
CA ASP A 221 5.97 7.71 8.27
C ASP A 221 6.21 6.56 7.27
N TRP A 222 6.78 5.41 7.68
CA TRP A 222 6.94 4.26 6.75
C TRP A 222 5.59 3.64 6.34
N ALA A 223 4.57 3.78 7.19
CA ALA A 223 3.22 3.28 7.00
C ALA A 223 2.22 4.07 7.89
N PRO A 224 0.92 4.12 7.53
CA PRO A 224 0.30 3.43 6.40
C PRO A 224 0.48 4.17 5.07
N CYS A 225 0.28 3.44 3.96
CA CYS A 225 0.15 4.05 2.64
C CYS A 225 -1.15 4.85 2.51
N TYR A 226 -1.10 5.98 1.81
CA TYR A 226 -2.21 6.85 1.46
C TYR A 226 -2.48 6.84 -0.05
N LEU A 227 -3.72 7.08 -0.45
CA LEU A 227 -4.09 7.32 -1.85
C LEU A 227 -3.94 8.80 -2.19
N GLU A 228 -3.66 9.11 -3.47
CA GLU A 228 -3.56 10.50 -3.92
C GLU A 228 -4.83 11.32 -3.62
N ARG A 229 -6.00 10.70 -3.71
CA ARG A 229 -7.29 11.35 -3.42
C ARG A 229 -7.51 11.67 -1.94
N GLU A 230 -6.69 11.13 -1.04
CA GLU A 230 -6.72 11.45 0.39
C GLU A 230 -5.89 12.69 0.74
N ILE A 231 -5.11 13.20 -0.22
CA ILE A 231 -4.23 14.34 -0.03
C ILE A 231 -5.06 15.61 -0.14
N ASP A 232 -5.30 16.29 0.99
CA ASP A 232 -6.01 17.56 1.02
C ASP A 232 -5.07 18.73 0.64
N PRO A 233 -5.27 19.42 -0.49
CA PRO A 233 -4.46 20.59 -0.85
C PRO A 233 -4.57 21.75 0.14
N ALA A 234 -5.61 21.77 1.00
CA ALA A 234 -5.81 22.78 2.02
C ALA A 234 -5.07 22.45 3.34
N SER A 235 -4.37 21.31 3.43
CA SER A 235 -3.65 20.89 4.64
C SER A 235 -2.42 21.75 4.99
N GLY A 236 -2.13 22.75 4.16
CA GLY A 236 -1.03 23.68 4.35
C GLY A 236 0.30 23.10 3.90
N ARG A 237 1.39 23.59 4.49
CA ARG A 237 2.74 23.14 4.15
C ARG A 237 2.99 21.79 4.81
N THR A 238 3.07 20.73 4.01
CA THR A 238 3.33 19.39 4.52
C THR A 238 3.97 18.47 3.48
N PHE A 239 4.31 17.26 3.94
CA PHE A 239 4.72 16.13 3.12
C PHE A 239 3.91 14.90 3.55
N VAL A 240 3.41 14.12 2.60
CA VAL A 240 2.65 12.90 2.86
C VAL A 240 3.44 11.72 2.31
N HIS A 241 3.65 10.68 3.11
CA HIS A 241 4.36 9.48 2.73
C HIS A 241 3.90 8.25 3.53
N PRO A 242 3.79 7.07 2.88
CA PRO A 242 3.89 6.85 1.43
C PRO A 242 2.55 7.08 0.71
N VAL A 243 2.61 7.55 -0.54
CA VAL A 243 1.46 7.77 -1.43
C VAL A 243 1.53 6.81 -2.61
N THR A 244 0.42 6.12 -2.88
CA THR A 244 0.30 5.11 -3.94
C THR A 244 -1.11 5.10 -4.50
N GLU A 245 -1.32 4.43 -5.62
CA GLU A 245 -2.66 4.01 -6.04
C GLU A 245 -3.19 2.85 -5.16
N LEU A 246 -4.47 2.50 -5.36
CA LEU A 246 -5.11 1.37 -4.70
C LEU A 246 -4.59 0.05 -5.29
N ASN A 247 -3.42 -0.37 -4.83
CA ASN A 247 -2.73 -1.58 -5.27
C ASN A 247 -2.30 -2.44 -4.07
N ARG A 248 -1.53 -3.50 -4.35
CA ARG A 248 -1.04 -4.43 -3.32
C ARG A 248 -0.25 -3.74 -2.20
N LYS A 249 0.53 -2.68 -2.49
CA LYS A 249 1.27 -1.93 -1.48
C LYS A 249 0.30 -1.25 -0.51
N PHE A 250 -0.74 -0.60 -1.03
CA PHE A 250 -1.79 -0.01 -0.20
C PHE A 250 -2.48 -1.07 0.68
N ILE A 251 -2.87 -2.21 0.08
CA ILE A 251 -3.58 -3.28 0.80
C ILE A 251 -2.72 -3.85 1.93
N VAL A 252 -1.46 -4.20 1.66
CA VAL A 252 -0.55 -4.76 2.68
C VAL A 252 -0.34 -3.75 3.82
N SER A 253 -0.06 -2.50 3.48
CA SER A 253 0.20 -1.46 4.46
C SER A 253 -1.03 -1.14 5.33
N ASN A 254 -2.23 -1.22 4.75
CA ASN A 254 -3.45 -0.83 5.46
C ASN A 254 -4.22 -1.96 6.16
N PHE A 255 -4.01 -3.21 5.74
CA PHE A 255 -4.82 -4.34 6.19
C PHE A 255 -3.98 -5.56 6.65
N ILE A 256 -2.65 -5.45 6.68
CA ILE A 256 -1.77 -6.56 7.11
C ILE A 256 -0.73 -6.12 8.16
N GLN A 257 -0.05 -4.99 7.95
CA GLN A 257 1.10 -4.58 8.79
C GLN A 257 0.75 -4.02 10.19
N ASP A 258 -0.54 -3.89 10.53
CA ASP A 258 -1.07 -3.35 11.80
C ASP A 258 -0.24 -2.23 12.47
N TYR A 259 0.10 -1.19 11.68
CA TYR A 259 0.86 -0.02 12.16
C TYR A 259 0.15 1.26 11.72
N ARG A 260 -0.53 1.93 12.67
CA ARG A 260 -1.29 3.19 12.44
C ARG A 260 -2.20 3.17 11.22
N CYS A 261 -2.67 1.99 10.83
CA CYS A 261 -3.34 1.72 9.57
C CYS A 261 -4.87 1.69 9.71
N LEU A 262 -5.60 1.39 8.63
CA LEU A 262 -7.08 1.33 8.67
C LEU A 262 -7.61 0.29 9.68
N ILE A 263 -6.86 -0.76 9.96
CA ILE A 263 -7.29 -1.84 10.87
C ILE A 263 -6.72 -1.73 12.29
N SER A 264 -5.90 -0.72 12.57
CA SER A 264 -5.31 -0.58 13.89
C SER A 264 -6.38 -0.26 14.93
N VAL A 265 -6.26 -0.89 16.10
CA VAL A 265 -7.24 -0.74 17.19
C VAL A 265 -7.45 0.74 17.53
N GLU A 266 -6.37 1.50 17.64
CA GLU A 266 -6.40 2.94 17.90
C GLU A 266 -7.24 3.72 16.87
N ASN A 267 -7.07 3.44 15.57
CA ASN A 267 -7.81 4.16 14.53
C ASN A 267 -9.27 3.72 14.44
N LEU A 268 -9.57 2.46 14.78
CA LEU A 268 -10.93 1.94 14.87
C LEU A 268 -11.70 2.61 16.03
N GLU A 269 -11.08 2.69 17.21
CA GLU A 269 -11.68 3.27 18.42
C GLU A 269 -11.93 4.78 18.27
N HIS A 270 -11.01 5.51 17.65
CA HIS A 270 -11.17 6.95 17.39
C HIS A 270 -12.04 7.28 16.16
N GLY A 271 -12.50 6.28 15.41
CA GLY A 271 -13.28 6.47 14.19
C GLY A 271 -12.47 6.99 12.99
N SER A 272 -11.15 7.16 13.13
CA SER A 272 -10.24 7.56 12.05
C SER A 272 -10.34 6.62 10.85
N SER A 273 -10.43 5.31 11.07
CA SER A 273 -10.55 4.32 10.00
C SER A 273 -11.81 4.53 9.15
N ARG A 274 -12.94 4.84 9.80
CA ARG A 274 -14.22 5.10 9.11
C ARG A 274 -14.16 6.39 8.31
N ASN A 275 -13.66 7.47 8.90
CA ASN A 275 -13.52 8.74 8.21
C ASN A 275 -12.65 8.60 6.96
N ARG A 276 -11.54 7.87 7.10
CA ARG A 276 -10.63 7.58 6.00
C ARG A 276 -11.28 6.70 4.93
N ALA A 277 -12.03 5.66 5.31
CA ALA A 277 -12.78 4.82 4.37
C ALA A 277 -13.84 5.63 3.59
N ARG A 278 -14.49 6.63 4.19
CA ARG A 278 -15.42 7.54 3.51
C ARG A 278 -14.74 8.43 2.48
N ILE A 279 -13.55 8.94 2.79
CA ILE A 279 -12.75 9.74 1.85
C ILE A 279 -12.30 8.87 0.67
N ILE A 280 -11.85 7.64 0.97
CA ILE A 280 -11.42 6.68 -0.04
C ILE A 280 -12.60 6.23 -0.90
N ASN A 281 -13.77 6.04 -0.29
CA ASN A 281 -15.03 5.64 -0.91
C ASN A 281 -14.91 4.46 -1.91
N ASP A 282 -14.38 3.34 -1.43
CA ASP A 282 -14.09 2.17 -2.26
C ASP A 282 -14.64 0.87 -1.66
N LEU A 283 -15.29 0.05 -2.49
CA LEU A 283 -15.95 -1.18 -2.03
C LEU A 283 -14.94 -2.17 -1.44
N GLU A 284 -13.76 -2.34 -2.04
CA GLU A 284 -12.73 -3.25 -1.50
C GLU A 284 -12.24 -2.78 -0.14
N VAL A 285 -12.04 -1.47 0.03
CA VAL A 285 -11.58 -0.87 1.30
C VAL A 285 -12.62 -1.05 2.41
N TYR A 286 -13.89 -0.74 2.14
CA TYR A 286 -14.97 -1.01 3.11
C TYR A 286 -15.08 -2.49 3.45
N SER A 287 -14.96 -3.36 2.44
CA SER A 287 -15.07 -4.80 2.59
C SER A 287 -13.96 -5.39 3.44
N ARG A 288 -12.71 -5.04 3.16
CA ARG A 288 -11.54 -5.49 3.95
C ARG A 288 -11.62 -4.98 5.38
N LEU A 289 -12.02 -3.72 5.57
CA LEU A 289 -12.21 -3.15 6.91
C LEU A 289 -13.32 -3.88 7.68
N TYR A 290 -14.47 -4.11 7.06
CA TYR A 290 -15.62 -4.79 7.67
C TYR A 290 -15.30 -6.23 8.10
N HIS A 291 -14.57 -6.97 7.27
CA HIS A 291 -14.23 -8.37 7.52
C HIS A 291 -13.01 -8.57 8.42
N HIS A 292 -12.27 -7.51 8.74
CA HIS A 292 -11.07 -7.61 9.56
C HIS A 292 -11.38 -8.20 10.95
N ASN A 293 -10.43 -8.95 11.53
CA ASN A 293 -10.64 -9.64 12.80
C ASN A 293 -10.83 -8.70 14.00
N HIS A 294 -10.35 -7.45 13.91
CA HIS A 294 -10.61 -6.39 14.90
C HIS A 294 -12.01 -5.75 14.76
N VAL A 295 -12.73 -6.03 13.67
CA VAL A 295 -14.00 -5.37 13.33
C VAL A 295 -15.15 -6.37 13.33
N TYR A 296 -15.05 -7.43 12.53
CA TYR A 296 -16.17 -8.34 12.27
C TYR A 296 -16.81 -8.95 13.53
N PRO A 297 -16.06 -9.36 14.57
CA PRO A 297 -16.64 -9.88 15.81
C PRO A 297 -17.35 -8.82 16.68
N HIS A 298 -17.21 -7.53 16.36
CA HIS A 298 -17.65 -6.41 17.18
C HIS A 298 -18.75 -5.60 16.46
N PRO A 299 -20.05 -5.92 16.69
CA PRO A 299 -21.17 -5.22 16.05
C PRO A 299 -21.12 -3.70 16.18
N ALA A 300 -20.73 -3.19 17.35
CA ALA A 300 -20.61 -1.76 17.62
C ALA A 300 -19.61 -1.03 16.70
N ILE A 301 -18.64 -1.75 16.13
CA ILE A 301 -17.65 -1.21 15.19
C ILE A 301 -18.06 -1.50 13.74
N ARG A 302 -18.51 -2.73 13.45
CA ARG A 302 -18.80 -3.16 12.06
C ARG A 302 -20.08 -2.55 11.48
N GLU A 303 -21.15 -2.38 12.28
CA GLU A 303 -22.42 -1.88 11.76
C GLU A 303 -22.31 -0.42 11.29
N PRO A 304 -21.60 0.47 12.00
CA PRO A 304 -21.32 1.80 11.47
C PRO A 304 -20.48 1.82 10.17
N ILE A 305 -19.55 0.88 9.99
CA ILE A 305 -18.79 0.73 8.73
C ILE A 305 -19.73 0.33 7.59
N LEU A 306 -20.63 -0.62 7.82
CA LEU A 306 -21.63 -1.04 6.83
C LEU A 306 -22.63 0.08 6.50
N SER A 307 -23.04 0.86 7.50
CA SER A 307 -23.88 2.03 7.30
C SER A 307 -23.20 3.05 6.39
N ASP A 308 -21.93 3.35 6.66
CA ASP A 308 -21.15 4.26 5.81
C ASP A 308 -21.01 3.71 4.39
N ALA A 309 -20.72 2.41 4.23
CA ALA A 309 -20.64 1.79 2.91
C ALA A 309 -21.95 1.97 2.12
N ARG A 310 -23.11 1.83 2.76
CA ARG A 310 -24.42 2.03 2.13
C ARG A 310 -24.71 3.49 1.76
N GLU A 311 -24.22 4.42 2.56
CA GLU A 311 -24.45 5.85 2.38
C GLU A 311 -23.54 6.46 1.30
N PHE A 312 -22.25 6.10 1.32
CA PHE A 312 -21.22 6.79 0.54
C PHE A 312 -20.84 6.07 -0.76
N LEU A 313 -20.93 4.73 -0.83
CA LEU A 313 -20.51 4.01 -2.03
C LEU A 313 -21.37 4.41 -3.24
N PRO A 314 -20.77 4.41 -4.45
CA PRO A 314 -21.50 4.60 -5.69
C PRO A 314 -22.74 3.71 -5.80
N ARG A 315 -23.79 4.23 -6.45
CA ARG A 315 -25.10 3.57 -6.54
C ARG A 315 -25.03 2.16 -7.12
N GLU A 316 -24.09 1.91 -8.04
CA GLU A 316 -23.86 0.58 -8.60
C GLU A 316 -23.53 -0.47 -7.53
N TYR A 317 -22.84 -0.10 -6.45
CA TYR A 317 -22.51 -1.01 -5.36
C TYR A 317 -23.60 -1.09 -4.29
N CYS A 318 -24.46 -0.07 -4.16
CA CYS A 318 -25.56 -0.08 -3.19
C CYS A 318 -26.44 -1.32 -3.33
N ARG A 319 -26.68 -1.78 -4.57
CA ARG A 319 -27.46 -2.98 -4.87
C ARG A 319 -26.80 -4.27 -4.37
N LEU A 320 -25.46 -4.34 -4.38
CA LEU A 320 -24.71 -5.50 -3.89
C LEU A 320 -24.86 -5.64 -2.36
N ILE A 321 -24.89 -4.52 -1.64
CA ILE A 321 -24.73 -4.48 -0.18
C ILE A 321 -26.02 -4.19 0.60
N SER A 322 -27.11 -3.87 -0.11
CA SER A 322 -28.42 -3.51 0.46
C SER A 322 -29.51 -4.52 0.11
N GLY A 323 -30.56 -4.56 0.93
CA GLY A 323 -31.83 -5.21 0.59
C GLY A 323 -31.78 -6.72 0.37
N ALA A 324 -30.70 -7.41 0.76
CA ALA A 324 -30.60 -8.84 0.54
C ALA A 324 -31.49 -9.63 1.50
N TYR A 325 -31.99 -10.73 0.98
CA TYR A 325 -32.60 -11.78 1.76
C TYR A 325 -31.53 -12.52 2.58
N GLU A 326 -31.94 -12.97 3.77
CA GLU A 326 -31.07 -13.72 4.66
C GLU A 326 -30.81 -15.12 4.09
N ILE A 327 -29.52 -15.49 4.00
CA ILE A 327 -29.11 -16.85 3.68
C ILE A 327 -28.78 -17.56 4.99
N ASP A 328 -29.43 -18.70 5.23
CA ASP A 328 -29.17 -19.51 6.42
C ASP A 328 -27.75 -20.11 6.39
N VAL A 329 -26.90 -19.61 7.27
CA VAL A 329 -25.51 -20.04 7.44
C VAL A 329 -25.42 -21.53 7.81
N SER A 330 -26.40 -22.07 8.54
CA SER A 330 -26.40 -23.47 8.96
C SER A 330 -26.60 -24.42 7.77
N THR A 331 -27.37 -23.99 6.76
CA THR A 331 -27.54 -24.69 5.49
C THR A 331 -26.20 -24.83 4.75
N ILE A 332 -25.42 -23.75 4.63
CA ILE A 332 -24.08 -23.77 4.01
C ILE A 332 -23.14 -24.70 4.79
N THR A 333 -23.08 -24.53 6.11
CA THR A 333 -22.21 -25.30 7.00
C THR A 333 -22.49 -26.81 6.88
N THR A 334 -23.76 -27.19 6.85
CA THR A 334 -24.17 -28.60 6.80
C THR A 334 -23.92 -29.23 5.43
N GLN A 335 -24.23 -28.52 4.35
CA GLN A 335 -24.12 -29.08 3.00
C GLN A 335 -22.69 -29.10 2.48
N LEU A 336 -21.86 -28.13 2.87
CA LEU A 336 -20.51 -27.97 2.35
C LEU A 336 -19.40 -28.24 3.38
N GLY A 337 -19.75 -28.56 4.64
CA GLY A 337 -18.77 -28.78 5.70
C GLY A 337 -17.91 -27.54 6.00
N THR A 338 -18.36 -26.36 5.57
CA THR A 338 -17.64 -25.10 5.77
C THR A 338 -17.83 -24.62 7.22
N PRO A 339 -16.77 -24.18 7.92
CA PRO A 339 -16.92 -23.61 9.26
C PRO A 339 -17.96 -22.48 9.30
N GLN A 340 -18.79 -22.46 10.35
CA GLN A 340 -19.90 -21.49 10.48
C GLN A 340 -19.44 -20.03 10.35
N GLN A 341 -18.28 -19.68 10.92
CA GLN A 341 -17.73 -18.33 10.83
C GLN A 341 -17.35 -17.94 9.38
N GLN A 342 -16.80 -18.89 8.63
CA GLN A 342 -16.41 -18.70 7.22
C GLN A 342 -17.66 -18.57 6.34
N ALA A 343 -18.65 -19.45 6.52
CA ALA A 343 -19.93 -19.36 5.84
C ALA A 343 -20.65 -18.02 6.12
N ALA A 344 -20.67 -17.58 7.39
CA ALA A 344 -21.26 -16.29 7.78
C ALA A 344 -20.58 -15.10 7.09
N ARG A 345 -19.25 -15.13 6.95
CA ARG A 345 -18.50 -14.06 6.27
C ARG A 345 -18.74 -14.04 4.76
N VAL A 346 -18.96 -15.18 4.13
CA VAL A 346 -19.24 -15.23 2.68
C VAL A 346 -20.65 -14.73 2.34
N VAL A 347 -21.64 -14.89 3.22
CA VAL A 347 -23.00 -14.35 3.02
C VAL A 347 -23.23 -12.96 3.65
N ALA A 348 -22.16 -12.37 4.20
CA ALA A 348 -22.23 -11.08 4.86
C ALA A 348 -22.64 -9.95 3.88
N PRO A 349 -23.07 -8.79 4.39
CA PRO A 349 -23.47 -7.66 3.54
C PRO A 349 -22.39 -7.11 2.61
N LEU A 350 -21.11 -7.22 2.99
CA LEU A 350 -19.97 -6.82 2.17
C LEU A 350 -19.21 -8.07 1.69
N PRO A 351 -18.64 -8.07 0.47
CA PRO A 351 -17.82 -9.18 -0.03
C PRO A 351 -16.55 -9.37 0.80
N ASN A 352 -16.00 -10.58 0.84
CA ASN A 352 -14.79 -10.86 1.60
C ASN A 352 -13.56 -10.99 0.67
N TYR A 353 -12.48 -10.27 0.94
CA TYR A 353 -11.26 -10.33 0.12
C TYR A 353 -10.13 -11.16 0.75
N ASP A 354 -10.36 -11.78 1.89
CA ASP A 354 -9.43 -12.72 2.49
C ASP A 354 -9.44 -14.02 1.67
N ILE A 355 -8.26 -14.49 1.26
CA ILE A 355 -8.13 -15.72 0.49
C ILE A 355 -8.49 -16.95 1.31
N GLU A 356 -8.35 -16.89 2.64
CA GLU A 356 -8.66 -17.98 3.56
C GLU A 356 -10.16 -18.08 3.86
N ILE A 357 -10.95 -17.05 3.52
CA ILE A 357 -12.38 -16.98 3.81
C ILE A 357 -13.19 -17.05 2.52
N ASN A 358 -13.57 -18.27 2.19
CA ASN A 358 -14.29 -18.60 0.97
C ASN A 358 -15.27 -19.77 1.22
N ILE A 359 -16.11 -20.09 0.26
CA ILE A 359 -16.85 -21.35 0.23
C ILE A 359 -16.26 -22.17 -0.91
N PHE A 360 -15.91 -23.42 -0.60
CA PHE A 360 -15.30 -24.35 -1.53
C PHE A 360 -16.32 -25.33 -2.11
N PHE A 361 -16.35 -25.44 -3.43
CA PHE A 361 -17.16 -26.43 -4.15
C PHE A 361 -16.24 -27.50 -4.75
N GLU A 362 -16.31 -28.70 -4.17
CA GLU A 362 -15.77 -29.93 -4.76
C GLU A 362 -16.77 -30.54 -5.74
N LYS A 363 -16.27 -31.43 -6.60
CA LYS A 363 -17.10 -32.15 -7.54
C LYS A 363 -18.20 -32.91 -6.78
N GLU A 364 -19.43 -32.85 -7.30
CA GLU A 364 -20.63 -33.45 -6.69
C GLU A 364 -21.14 -32.77 -5.40
N ARG A 365 -20.43 -31.80 -4.83
CA ARG A 365 -21.01 -30.94 -3.79
C ARG A 365 -21.97 -29.94 -4.41
N ARG A 366 -23.07 -29.71 -3.69
CA ARG A 366 -24.13 -28.79 -4.08
C ARG A 366 -24.58 -27.99 -2.88
N LEU A 367 -24.88 -26.72 -3.11
CA LEU A 367 -25.49 -25.83 -2.14
C LEU A 367 -26.91 -25.51 -2.58
N THR A 368 -27.88 -25.98 -1.81
CA THR A 368 -29.30 -25.70 -2.00
C THR A 368 -29.72 -24.57 -1.09
N LEU A 369 -30.25 -23.48 -1.65
CA LEU A 369 -30.73 -22.32 -0.90
C LEU A 369 -32.20 -22.06 -1.21
N ASN A 370 -32.96 -21.71 -0.17
CA ASN A 370 -34.35 -21.27 -0.32
C ASN A 370 -34.38 -19.84 -0.89
N VAL A 371 -35.32 -19.59 -1.79
CA VAL A 371 -35.57 -18.29 -2.40
C VAL A 371 -36.88 -17.73 -1.81
N PRO A 372 -36.87 -16.52 -1.25
CA PRO A 372 -37.99 -16.02 -0.45
C PRO A 372 -39.14 -15.40 -1.26
N GLY A 373 -39.09 -15.39 -2.59
CA GLY A 373 -40.21 -14.95 -3.40
C GLY A 373 -39.85 -14.47 -4.82
N GLU A 374 -40.86 -13.88 -5.47
CA GLU A 374 -40.81 -13.37 -6.84
C GLU A 374 -39.75 -12.27 -7.02
N ASN A 375 -39.07 -12.27 -8.18
CA ASN A 375 -38.05 -11.30 -8.57
C ASN A 375 -36.81 -11.29 -7.65
N THR A 376 -36.11 -12.42 -7.59
CA THR A 376 -34.83 -12.54 -6.87
C THR A 376 -33.68 -12.73 -7.86
N SER A 377 -32.54 -12.11 -7.60
CA SER A 377 -31.26 -12.42 -8.25
C SER A 377 -30.31 -13.06 -7.24
N VAL A 378 -29.50 -14.00 -7.71
CA VAL A 378 -28.33 -14.50 -6.98
C VAL A 378 -27.13 -13.69 -7.41
N ILE A 379 -26.40 -13.15 -6.45
CA ILE A 379 -25.10 -12.53 -6.69
C ILE A 379 -24.04 -13.34 -5.98
N PHE A 380 -22.96 -13.65 -6.68
CA PHE A 380 -21.79 -14.25 -6.09
C PHE A 380 -20.52 -13.61 -6.63
N ALA A 381 -19.44 -13.68 -5.86
CA ALA A 381 -18.14 -13.21 -6.29
C ALA A 381 -17.07 -14.29 -6.13
N ALA A 382 -16.16 -14.33 -7.10
CA ALA A 382 -15.04 -15.26 -7.13
C ALA A 382 -13.80 -14.56 -7.68
N ARG A 383 -12.63 -15.09 -7.32
CA ARG A 383 -11.34 -14.66 -7.88
C ARG A 383 -11.12 -15.20 -9.29
N ASP A 384 -11.70 -16.38 -9.57
CA ASP A 384 -11.67 -16.98 -10.90
C ASP A 384 -12.71 -16.31 -11.82
N ARG A 385 -12.21 -15.59 -12.83
CA ARG A 385 -13.06 -14.92 -13.82
C ARG A 385 -13.83 -15.90 -14.71
N ASN A 386 -13.38 -17.15 -14.79
CA ASN A 386 -14.02 -18.21 -15.57
C ASN A 386 -14.97 -19.06 -14.73
N VAL A 387 -15.32 -18.64 -13.51
CA VAL A 387 -16.15 -19.41 -12.59
C VAL A 387 -17.48 -19.86 -13.21
N LEU A 388 -18.03 -19.14 -14.19
CA LEU A 388 -19.27 -19.53 -14.87
C LEU A 388 -19.15 -20.79 -15.74
N HIS A 389 -17.95 -21.18 -16.14
CA HIS A 389 -17.72 -22.47 -16.80
C HIS A 389 -17.78 -23.63 -15.82
N ASP A 390 -17.36 -23.37 -14.58
CA ASP A 390 -17.14 -24.39 -13.56
C ASP A 390 -18.30 -24.47 -12.55
N LEU A 391 -19.05 -23.39 -12.35
CA LEU A 391 -20.18 -23.26 -11.44
C LEU A 391 -21.48 -23.05 -12.21
N ARG A 392 -22.49 -23.85 -11.91
CA ARG A 392 -23.83 -23.74 -12.47
C ARG A 392 -24.82 -23.32 -11.38
N VAL A 393 -25.72 -22.40 -11.75
CA VAL A 393 -26.89 -22.03 -10.94
C VAL A 393 -28.12 -22.67 -11.59
N ARG A 394 -28.89 -23.42 -10.81
CA ARG A 394 -30.15 -24.04 -11.23
C ARG A 394 -31.27 -23.59 -10.31
N ALA A 395 -32.45 -23.31 -10.84
CA ALA A 395 -33.62 -22.92 -10.06
C ALA A 395 -34.71 -24.00 -10.14
N PHE A 396 -35.45 -24.17 -9.06
CA PHE A 396 -36.51 -25.15 -8.93
C PHE A 396 -37.78 -24.51 -8.36
N ASP A 397 -38.93 -24.91 -8.90
CA ASP A 397 -40.24 -24.53 -8.37
C ASP A 397 -40.61 -25.35 -7.12
N HIS A 398 -41.80 -25.09 -6.56
CA HIS A 398 -42.33 -25.78 -5.38
C HIS A 398 -42.61 -27.27 -5.59
N TYR A 399 -42.68 -27.72 -6.84
CA TYR A 399 -42.81 -29.14 -7.20
C TYR A 399 -41.44 -29.81 -7.40
N GLY A 400 -40.34 -29.08 -7.25
CA GLY A 400 -38.98 -29.56 -7.48
C GLY A 400 -38.65 -29.72 -8.98
N LYS A 401 -39.40 -29.08 -9.87
CA LYS A 401 -39.12 -29.07 -11.31
C LYS A 401 -38.09 -27.97 -11.60
N GLU A 402 -37.03 -28.33 -12.34
CA GLU A 402 -36.04 -27.35 -12.80
C GLU A 402 -36.71 -26.36 -13.76
N ILE A 403 -36.55 -25.07 -13.47
CA ILE A 403 -37.03 -23.95 -14.29
C ILE A 403 -35.81 -23.21 -14.85
N GLY A 404 -35.95 -22.72 -16.08
CA GLY A 404 -34.84 -22.11 -16.81
C GLY A 404 -34.32 -20.87 -16.09
N VAL A 405 -33.03 -20.84 -15.81
CA VAL A 405 -32.35 -19.69 -15.22
C VAL A 405 -31.68 -18.89 -16.32
N ASP A 406 -31.75 -17.56 -16.23
CA ASP A 406 -31.03 -16.70 -17.17
C ASP A 406 -29.51 -16.90 -17.01
N PRO A 407 -28.73 -16.81 -18.10
CA PRO A 407 -27.29 -16.92 -18.02
C PRO A 407 -26.73 -15.92 -17.00
N SER A 408 -25.89 -16.42 -16.09
CA SER A 408 -25.12 -15.53 -15.23
C SER A 408 -24.24 -14.62 -16.09
N TYR A 409 -24.15 -13.35 -15.73
CA TYR A 409 -23.28 -12.39 -16.41
C TYR A 409 -22.38 -11.66 -15.42
N LEU A 410 -21.20 -11.27 -15.88
CA LEU A 410 -20.27 -10.45 -15.13
C LEU A 410 -20.87 -9.04 -14.96
N VAL A 411 -21.04 -8.61 -13.72
CA VAL A 411 -21.57 -7.28 -13.39
C VAL A 411 -20.44 -6.29 -13.12
N HIS A 412 -19.47 -6.70 -12.31
CA HIS A 412 -18.37 -5.85 -11.88
C HIS A 412 -17.05 -6.63 -11.71
N ASN A 413 -15.94 -5.94 -11.89
CA ASN A 413 -14.64 -6.34 -11.34
C ASN A 413 -14.26 -5.30 -10.29
N VAL A 414 -14.04 -5.74 -9.05
CA VAL A 414 -13.59 -4.86 -7.97
C VAL A 414 -12.38 -5.51 -7.33
N GLY A 415 -11.22 -4.86 -7.48
CA GLY A 415 -9.94 -5.43 -7.08
C GLY A 415 -9.71 -6.81 -7.67
N GLU A 416 -9.58 -7.79 -6.79
CA GLU A 416 -9.30 -9.18 -7.14
C GLU A 416 -10.57 -10.05 -7.30
N LEU A 417 -11.77 -9.47 -7.12
CA LEU A 417 -13.04 -10.19 -7.21
C LEU A 417 -13.83 -9.82 -8.47
N ALA A 418 -14.34 -10.85 -9.14
CA ALA A 418 -15.31 -10.75 -10.21
C ALA A 418 -16.70 -11.08 -9.67
N PHE A 419 -17.66 -10.19 -9.90
CA PHE A 419 -19.04 -10.30 -9.41
C PHE A 419 -19.96 -10.75 -10.53
N PHE A 420 -20.75 -11.78 -10.27
CA PHE A 420 -21.67 -12.38 -11.22
C PHE A 420 -23.10 -12.27 -10.68
N GLU A 421 -24.03 -11.93 -11.56
CA GLU A 421 -25.47 -11.92 -11.25
C GLU A 421 -26.18 -12.96 -12.11
N CYS A 422 -27.10 -13.66 -11.49
CA CYS A 422 -27.98 -14.63 -12.09
C CYS A 422 -29.42 -14.31 -11.69
N GLN A 423 -30.24 -13.85 -12.65
CA GLN A 423 -31.65 -13.55 -12.40
C GLN A 423 -32.45 -14.84 -12.33
N LEU A 424 -33.25 -14.98 -11.26
CA LEU A 424 -34.07 -16.17 -11.06
C LEU A 424 -35.43 -15.99 -11.73
N PRO A 425 -35.93 -17.03 -12.41
CA PRO A 425 -37.26 -17.00 -13.00
C PRO A 425 -38.36 -16.85 -11.93
N LEU A 426 -39.49 -16.26 -12.33
CA LEU A 426 -40.68 -16.18 -11.49
C LEU A 426 -41.12 -17.58 -11.03
N GLY A 427 -41.41 -17.73 -9.74
CA GLY A 427 -41.80 -19.01 -9.14
C GLY A 427 -40.65 -19.92 -8.70
N ALA A 428 -39.40 -19.45 -8.76
CA ALA A 428 -38.29 -20.14 -8.11
C ALA A 428 -38.45 -20.12 -6.58
N GLU A 429 -38.48 -21.31 -5.96
CA GLU A 429 -38.48 -21.45 -4.50
C GLU A 429 -37.14 -21.94 -3.97
N ASN A 430 -36.35 -22.61 -4.81
CA ASN A 430 -35.04 -23.12 -4.45
C ASN A 430 -34.03 -22.86 -5.56
N ILE A 431 -32.78 -22.62 -5.19
CA ILE A 431 -31.65 -22.67 -6.10
C ILE A 431 -30.66 -23.73 -5.66
N ILE A 432 -29.99 -24.32 -6.65
CA ILE A 432 -28.85 -25.19 -6.44
C ILE A 432 -27.65 -24.56 -7.13
N LEU A 433 -26.60 -24.29 -6.36
CA LEU A 433 -25.27 -24.00 -6.87
C LEU A 433 -24.48 -25.31 -6.85
N ASP A 434 -24.01 -25.76 -8.01
CA ASP A 434 -23.18 -26.95 -8.13
C ASP A 434 -22.08 -26.78 -9.17
N GLN A 435 -21.11 -27.68 -9.13
CA GLN A 435 -19.97 -27.67 -10.03
C GLN A 435 -20.25 -28.51 -11.28
N ASN A 436 -19.96 -27.95 -12.46
CA ASN A 436 -20.15 -28.62 -13.75
C ASN A 436 -18.86 -29.27 -14.28
N THR A 437 -17.71 -28.93 -13.71
CA THR A 437 -16.40 -29.46 -14.11
C THR A 437 -15.68 -30.13 -12.94
N THR A 438 -14.44 -30.57 -13.15
CA THR A 438 -13.55 -31.08 -12.09
C THR A 438 -12.73 -29.96 -11.43
N LYS A 439 -12.80 -28.72 -11.93
CA LYS A 439 -11.94 -27.63 -11.48
C LYS A 439 -12.57 -26.89 -10.30
N GLU A 440 -11.91 -27.00 -9.16
CA GLU A 440 -12.25 -26.35 -7.89
C GLU A 440 -12.79 -24.93 -8.03
N VAL A 441 -13.93 -24.65 -7.38
CA VAL A 441 -14.55 -23.32 -7.34
C VAL A 441 -14.53 -22.76 -5.92
N TRP A 442 -14.12 -21.50 -5.81
CA TRP A 442 -14.01 -20.76 -4.56
C TRP A 442 -14.86 -19.49 -4.62
N LEU A 443 -15.86 -19.39 -3.76
CA LEU A 443 -16.74 -18.21 -3.66
C LEU A 443 -16.39 -17.37 -2.45
N ASN A 444 -16.20 -16.07 -2.64
CA ASN A 444 -15.87 -15.11 -1.59
C ASN A 444 -17.07 -14.24 -1.17
N PHE A 445 -18.16 -14.34 -1.91
CA PHE A 445 -19.40 -13.62 -1.65
C PHE A 445 -20.57 -14.39 -2.24
N LEU A 446 -21.70 -14.44 -1.50
CA LEU A 446 -22.95 -15.02 -1.99
C LEU A 446 -24.15 -14.29 -1.36
N ARG A 447 -25.08 -13.83 -2.19
CA ARG A 447 -26.25 -13.05 -1.78
C ARG A 447 -27.47 -13.40 -2.62
N LEU A 448 -28.64 -13.28 -2.00
CA LEU A 448 -29.93 -13.24 -2.67
C LEU A 448 -30.46 -11.82 -2.54
N ILE A 449 -30.72 -11.14 -3.65
CA ILE A 449 -31.22 -9.76 -3.65
C ILE A 449 -32.50 -9.64 -4.49
N PRO A 450 -33.37 -8.67 -4.22
CA PRO A 450 -34.46 -8.32 -5.13
C PRO A 450 -33.90 -7.90 -6.50
N THR A 451 -34.53 -8.38 -7.57
CA THR A 451 -34.26 -7.91 -8.93
C THR A 451 -34.71 -6.46 -9.04
N ALA A 452 -33.90 -5.58 -9.63
CA ALA A 452 -34.29 -4.19 -9.82
C ALA A 452 -35.47 -4.15 -10.81
N SER A 453 -36.60 -3.58 -10.38
CA SER A 453 -37.81 -3.36 -11.20
C SER A 453 -37.60 -2.32 -12.29
#